data_AF-A0AAW2S2U8-F1
#
_entry.id   AF-A0AAW2S2U8-F1
#
_cell.length_a   1.000
_cell.length_b   1.000
_cell.length_c   1.000
_cell.angle_alpha   90.00
_cell.angle_beta   90.00
_cell.angle_gamma   90.00
#
_symmetry.space_group_name_H-M   'P 1'
#
loop_
_entity.id
_entity.type
_entity.pdbx_description
1 polymer ?
#
loop_
_entity_poly.entity_id
_entity_poly.type
_entity_poly.pdbx_seq_one_letter_code
_entity_poly.pdbx_strand_id
1 'polypeptide(L)'
;MSRRTLPLLGQLFSRARFTRSVTYMPRPGDGAPRAVTLIPGDGVGPLVTGAVEQVMEAMHAPVYFEKYEVHGDMKSVPPEVIESIKKNKVCLKGGLKTPVGGGVSSLKCC
;
A
#
# COMPACT_ATOMS: atom_id res chain seq x y z
N MET A 1 18.17 -44.33 48.36
CA MET A 1 17.22 -43.84 47.34
C MET A 1 18.02 -43.38 46.11
N SER A 2 18.62 -44.30 45.36
CA SER A 2 18.12 -44.93 44.12
C SER A 2 17.77 -43.98 42.95
N ARG A 3 18.77 -43.84 42.06
CA ARG A 3 18.76 -43.89 40.58
C ARG A 3 17.93 -42.88 39.76
N ARG A 4 18.71 -42.02 39.09
CA ARG A 4 18.58 -41.43 37.74
C ARG A 4 17.58 -42.12 36.79
N THR A 5 16.74 -41.30 36.13
CA THR A 5 16.36 -41.44 34.71
C THR A 5 15.80 -40.10 34.16
N LEU A 6 16.58 -39.44 33.29
CA LEU A 6 16.08 -38.69 32.13
C LEU A 6 16.26 -39.62 30.92
N PRO A 7 15.53 -39.52 29.78
CA PRO A 7 15.03 -38.29 29.16
C PRO A 7 13.64 -38.42 28.49
N LEU A 8 13.04 -37.34 27.98
CA LEU A 8 12.33 -37.37 26.70
C LEU A 8 12.30 -35.95 26.09
N LEU A 9 13.14 -35.81 25.07
CA LEU A 9 13.28 -34.67 24.18
C LEU A 9 12.23 -34.79 23.06
N GLY A 10 11.71 -33.66 22.60
CA GLY A 10 11.01 -33.53 21.31
C GLY A 10 9.49 -33.59 21.44
N GLN A 11 8.70 -32.75 20.78
CA GLN A 11 8.91 -31.96 19.59
C GLN A 11 7.86 -30.84 19.57
N LEU A 12 8.30 -29.64 19.19
CA LEU A 12 7.68 -28.82 18.15
C LEU A 12 6.19 -29.10 17.88
N PHE A 13 5.32 -28.18 18.27
CA PHE A 13 4.37 -27.58 17.32
C PHE A 13 4.01 -26.18 17.81
N SER A 14 4.74 -25.22 17.26
CA SER A 14 4.27 -23.85 17.10
C SER A 14 2.97 -23.84 16.30
N ARG A 15 2.16 -22.80 16.55
CA ARG A 15 0.93 -22.36 15.85
C ARG A 15 -0.35 -22.96 16.45
N ALA A 16 -1.37 -22.18 16.77
CA ALA A 16 -1.72 -20.88 16.21
C ALA A 16 -2.23 -19.94 17.30
N ARG A 17 -1.47 -18.87 17.61
CA ARG A 17 -2.13 -17.64 18.04
C ARG A 17 -2.82 -17.10 16.79
N PHE A 18 -4.10 -17.38 16.67
CA PHE A 18 -4.96 -16.70 15.72
C PHE A 18 -5.17 -15.28 16.27
N THR A 19 -4.15 -14.43 16.15
CA THR A 19 -4.31 -13.00 16.40
C THR A 19 -5.13 -12.47 15.26
N ARG A 20 -6.43 -12.30 15.50
CA ARG A 20 -7.23 -11.40 14.68
C ARG A 20 -6.62 -10.00 14.84
N SER A 21 -5.77 -9.60 13.90
CA SER A 21 -5.06 -8.34 13.90
C SER A 21 -5.98 -7.21 13.42
N VAL A 22 -6.90 -6.77 14.27
CA VAL A 22 -7.66 -5.52 14.06
C VAL A 22 -7.87 -4.97 15.47
N THR A 23 -7.54 -3.73 15.86
CA THR A 23 -8.16 -2.48 15.37
C THR A 23 -7.42 -1.24 15.92
N TYR A 24 -6.09 -1.30 16.12
CA TYR A 24 -5.34 -0.09 16.43
C TYR A 24 -4.47 0.24 15.23
N MET A 25 -4.93 1.18 14.40
CA MET A 25 -4.00 1.95 13.58
C MET A 25 -3.01 2.56 14.58
N PRO A 26 -1.69 2.33 14.44
CA PRO A 26 -0.73 3.09 15.22
C PRO A 26 -1.07 4.57 15.07
N ARG A 27 -0.97 5.35 16.16
CA ARG A 27 -1.23 6.79 16.08
C ARG A 27 -0.41 7.35 14.91
N PRO A 28 -1.03 8.16 14.02
CA PRO A 28 -0.28 8.90 13.00
C PRO A 28 0.94 9.55 13.66
N GLY A 29 2.15 9.10 13.29
CA GLY A 29 3.42 9.51 13.88
C GLY A 29 4.27 8.41 14.52
N ASP A 30 3.68 7.32 15.04
CA ASP A 30 4.42 6.23 15.71
C ASP A 30 4.90 5.12 14.75
N GLY A 31 4.46 5.17 13.49
CA GLY A 31 4.80 4.18 12.45
C GLY A 31 5.97 4.63 11.57
N ALA A 32 6.77 3.68 11.10
CA ALA A 32 7.78 3.95 10.08
C ALA A 32 7.11 4.54 8.81
N PRO A 33 7.69 5.58 8.19
CA PRO A 33 7.14 6.19 6.97
C PRO A 33 6.87 5.16 5.88
N ARG A 34 5.65 5.15 5.33
CA ARG A 34 5.24 4.22 4.28
C ARG A 34 5.15 4.94 2.93
N ALA A 35 5.74 4.29 1.92
CA ALA A 35 5.63 4.70 0.54
C ALA A 35 4.21 4.43 0.04
N VAL A 36 3.60 5.41 -0.62
CA VAL A 36 2.37 5.21 -1.38
C VAL A 36 2.57 5.79 -2.77
N THR A 37 2.37 4.96 -3.79
CA THR A 37 2.37 5.43 -5.17
C THR A 37 1.12 6.28 -5.40
N LEU A 38 1.28 7.54 -5.79
CA LEU A 38 0.19 8.46 -6.05
C LEU A 38 0.10 8.79 -7.54
N ILE A 39 -1.05 8.52 -8.14
CA ILE A 39 -1.35 8.91 -9.52
C ILE A 39 -2.49 9.94 -9.46
N PRO A 40 -2.23 11.24 -9.67
CA PRO A 40 -3.27 12.28 -9.60
C PRO A 40 -4.43 12.04 -10.58
N GLY A 41 -4.10 11.50 -11.75
CA GLY A 41 -5.06 11.24 -12.82
C GLY A 41 -5.56 12.50 -13.51
N ASP A 42 -6.74 12.40 -14.13
CA ASP A 42 -7.29 13.41 -15.04
C ASP A 42 -8.49 14.15 -14.43
N GLY A 43 -8.84 15.29 -15.04
CA GLY A 43 -10.03 16.07 -14.70
C GLY A 43 -9.97 16.59 -13.26
N VAL A 44 -10.90 16.12 -12.42
CA VAL A 44 -10.98 16.49 -10.99
C VAL A 44 -9.96 15.70 -10.14
N GLY A 45 -9.30 14.70 -10.71
CA GLY A 45 -8.34 13.83 -10.04
C GLY A 45 -7.28 14.58 -9.22
N PRO A 46 -6.50 15.50 -9.82
CA PRO A 46 -5.46 16.25 -9.13
C PRO A 46 -5.97 17.08 -7.94
N LEU A 47 -7.20 17.61 -8.03
CA LEU A 47 -7.82 18.38 -6.94
C LEU A 47 -8.14 17.47 -5.75
N VAL A 48 -8.71 16.30 -6.00
CA VAL A 48 -9.07 15.33 -4.95
C VAL A 48 -7.83 14.73 -4.33
N THR A 49 -6.85 14.33 -5.14
CA THR A 49 -5.60 13.79 -4.60
C THR A 49 -4.82 14.84 -3.82
N GLY A 50 -4.81 16.10 -4.26
CA GLY A 50 -4.20 17.19 -3.51
C GLY A 50 -4.86 17.43 -2.14
N ALA A 51 -6.20 17.35 -2.08
CA ALA A 51 -6.92 17.41 -0.80
C ALA A 51 -6.55 16.24 0.13
N VAL A 52 -6.36 15.03 -0.40
CA VAL A 52 -5.89 13.88 0.40
C VAL A 52 -4.50 14.13 0.96
N GLU A 53 -3.59 14.69 0.19
CA GLU A 53 -2.24 15.03 0.67
C GLU A 53 -2.28 16.04 1.81
N GLN A 54 -3.07 17.12 1.66
CA GLN A 54 -3.24 18.13 2.70
C GLN A 54 -3.79 17.53 4.00
N VAL A 55 -4.78 16.63 3.90
CA VAL A 55 -5.35 15.95 5.07
C VAL A 55 -4.31 15.03 5.73
N MET A 56 -3.53 14.29 4.94
CA MET A 56 -2.50 13.40 5.47
C MET A 56 -1.36 14.16 6.14
N GLU A 57 -0.97 15.31 5.59
CA GLU A 57 0.01 16.22 6.19
C GLU A 57 -0.51 16.83 7.49
N ALA A 58 -1.76 17.32 7.51
CA ALA A 58 -2.39 17.87 8.71
C ALA A 58 -2.56 16.83 9.83
N MET A 59 -2.74 15.55 9.47
CA MET A 59 -2.80 14.44 10.43
C MET A 59 -1.41 13.97 10.89
N HIS A 60 -0.32 14.51 10.33
CA HIS A 60 1.04 14.00 10.54
C HIS A 60 1.15 12.49 10.29
N ALA A 61 0.46 12.00 9.26
CA ALA A 61 0.50 10.60 8.89
C ALA A 61 1.94 10.23 8.45
N PRO A 62 2.49 9.07 8.88
CA PRO A 62 3.80 8.61 8.46
C PRO A 62 3.72 8.01 7.04
N VAL A 63 3.35 8.83 6.07
CA VAL A 63 3.13 8.44 4.67
C VAL A 63 3.88 9.42 3.77
N TYR A 64 4.58 8.89 2.78
CA TYR A 64 5.15 9.68 1.70
C TYR A 64 4.57 9.25 0.37
N PHE A 65 4.19 10.25 -0.44
CA PHE A 65 3.60 10.02 -1.74
C PHE A 65 4.67 10.07 -2.84
N GLU A 66 4.85 8.95 -3.54
CA GLU A 66 5.62 8.89 -4.78
C GLU A 66 4.69 9.25 -5.94
N LYS A 67 4.75 10.50 -6.41
CA LYS A 67 3.86 11.01 -7.46
C LYS A 67 4.30 10.56 -8.84
N TYR A 68 3.35 10.05 -9.63
CA TYR A 68 3.54 9.73 -11.04
C TYR A 68 2.41 10.32 -11.87
N GLU A 69 2.79 11.10 -12.88
CA GLU A 69 1.84 11.65 -13.84
C GLU A 69 1.48 10.57 -14.87
N VAL A 70 0.23 10.11 -14.80
CA VAL A 70 -0.34 9.20 -15.78
C VAL A 70 -1.69 9.72 -16.18
N HIS A 71 -1.92 9.78 -17.48
CA HIS A 71 -3.13 10.29 -18.09
C HIS A 71 -3.81 9.20 -18.93
N GLY A 72 -5.14 9.26 -19.05
CA GLY A 72 -5.93 8.25 -19.74
C GLY A 72 -5.74 8.20 -21.27
N ASP A 73 -5.18 9.26 -21.85
CA ASP A 73 -4.82 9.40 -23.28
C ASP A 73 -3.44 8.83 -23.62
N MET A 74 -2.65 8.44 -22.62
CA MET A 74 -1.38 7.76 -22.85
C MET A 74 -1.60 6.41 -23.57
N LYS A 75 -0.61 5.95 -24.34
CA LYS A 75 -0.68 4.64 -25.01
C LYS A 75 -0.41 3.48 -24.06
N SER A 76 0.47 3.69 -23.09
CA SER A 76 0.85 2.70 -22.09
C SER A 76 1.29 3.39 -20.81
N VAL A 77 1.20 2.66 -19.71
CA VAL A 77 1.65 3.11 -18.39
C VAL A 77 3.17 2.98 -18.34
N PRO A 78 3.90 3.99 -17.82
CA PRO A 78 5.35 3.88 -17.66
C PRO A 78 5.72 2.69 -16.76
N PRO A 79 6.79 1.94 -17.09
CA PRO A 79 7.20 0.77 -16.31
C PRO A 79 7.58 1.12 -14.87
N GLU A 80 8.12 2.32 -14.66
CA GLU A 80 8.48 2.86 -13.34
C GLU A 80 7.29 2.93 -12.37
N VAL A 81 6.11 3.28 -12.89
CA VAL A 81 4.87 3.31 -12.09
C VAL A 81 4.50 1.90 -11.64
N ILE A 82 4.61 0.93 -12.55
CA ILE A 82 4.32 -0.48 -12.25
C ILE A 82 5.31 -1.03 -11.23
N GLU A 83 6.59 -0.67 -11.33
CA GLU A 83 7.62 -1.03 -10.36
C GLU A 83 7.38 -0.41 -8.99
N SER A 84 7.00 0.88 -8.94
CA SER A 84 6.63 1.57 -7.70
C SER A 84 5.42 0.89 -7.04
N ILE A 85 4.35 0.58 -7.79
CA ILE A 85 3.18 -0.14 -7.25
C ILE A 85 3.61 -1.51 -6.70
N LYS A 86 4.44 -2.26 -7.43
CA LYS A 86 4.94 -3.56 -6.99
C LYS A 86 5.82 -3.47 -5.75
N LYS A 87 6.61 -2.41 -5.59
CA LYS A 87 7.48 -2.17 -4.43
C LYS A 87 6.66 -1.74 -3.21
N ASN A 88 5.77 -0.78 -3.39
CA ASN A 88 5.05 -0.11 -2.30
C ASN A 88 3.84 -0.90 -1.83
N LYS A 89 3.24 -1.74 -2.71
CA LYS A 89 2.01 -2.52 -2.47
C LYS A 89 0.78 -1.68 -2.13
N VAL A 90 0.90 -0.36 -2.13
CA VAL A 90 -0.16 0.59 -1.85
C VAL A 90 -0.10 1.66 -2.92
N CYS A 91 -1.24 1.91 -3.54
CA CYS A 91 -1.37 2.84 -4.65
C CYS A 91 -2.69 3.60 -4.53
N LEU A 92 -2.60 4.92 -4.60
CA LEU A 92 -3.72 5.85 -4.60
C LEU A 92 -3.79 6.47 -5.98
N LYS A 93 -4.92 6.32 -6.67
CA LYS A 93 -5.07 6.82 -8.03
C LYS A 93 -6.37 7.59 -8.21
N GLY A 94 -6.28 8.76 -8.84
CA GLY A 94 -7.43 9.56 -9.23
C GLY A 94 -8.22 8.94 -10.40
N GLY A 95 -9.30 9.59 -10.79
CA GLY A 95 -10.04 9.20 -11.99
C GLY A 95 -9.17 9.37 -13.22
N LEU A 96 -9.04 8.34 -14.06
CA LEU A 96 -8.39 8.44 -15.36
C LEU A 96 -9.46 8.46 -16.43
N LYS A 97 -9.34 9.38 -17.40
CA LYS A 97 -10.31 9.49 -18.48
C LYS A 97 -10.06 8.35 -19.46
N THR A 98 -10.81 7.26 -19.36
CA THR A 98 -10.74 6.17 -20.33
C THR A 98 -11.54 6.53 -21.58
N PRO A 99 -10.91 6.63 -22.77
CA PRO A 99 -11.66 6.81 -24.01
C PRO A 99 -12.53 5.57 -24.26
N VAL A 100 -13.77 5.81 -24.71
CA VAL A 100 -14.72 4.75 -25.03
C VAL A 100 -14.20 4.04 -26.30
N GLY A 101 -13.84 2.76 -26.19
CA GLY A 101 -13.38 1.94 -27.33
C GLY A 101 -11.90 1.58 -27.40
N GLY A 102 -11.06 2.02 -26.44
CA GLY A 102 -9.65 1.62 -26.36
C GLY A 102 -8.74 2.77 -25.98
N GLY A 103 -8.24 2.74 -24.74
CA GLY A 103 -7.18 3.61 -24.21
C GLY A 103 -6.30 2.81 -23.26
N VAL A 104 -5.52 3.45 -22.38
CA VAL A 104 -4.74 2.72 -21.36
C VAL A 104 -5.62 1.67 -20.67
N SER A 105 -5.13 0.42 -20.68
CA SER A 105 -5.72 -0.68 -19.92
C SER A 105 -6.01 -0.18 -18.51
N SER A 106 -7.24 -0.38 -18.00
CA SER A 106 -7.64 0.16 -16.70
C SER A 106 -6.57 -0.10 -15.64
N LEU A 107 -5.92 0.97 -15.20
CA LEU A 107 -4.89 0.94 -14.17
C LEU A 107 -5.51 0.45 -12.86
N LYS A 108 -5.22 -0.80 -12.50
CA LYS A 108 -5.58 -1.37 -11.19
C LYS A 108 -4.35 -1.36 -10.28
N CYS A 109 -4.49 -0.70 -9.15
CA CYS A 109 -3.58 -0.83 -8.01
C CYS A 109 -3.84 -2.22 -7.38
N CYS A 110 -3.10 -3.26 -7.75
CA CYS A 110 -3.16 -4.59 -7.14
C CYS A 110 -1.82 -4.97 -6.52
#